data_AF-A0A8T5Y3N5-F1
#
_entry.id   AF-A0A8T5Y3N5-F1
#
_cell.length_a   1.000
_cell.length_b   1.000
_cell.length_c   1.000
_cell.angle_alpha   90.00
_cell.angle_beta   90.00
_cell.angle_gamma   90.00
#
_symmetry.space_group_name_H-M   'P 1'
#
loop_
_entity.id
_entity.type
_entity.pdbx_description
1 polymer ?
#
loop_
_entity_poly.entity_id
_entity_poly.type
_entity_poly.pdbx_seq_one_letter_code
_entity_poly.pdbx_strand_id
1 'polypeptide(L)'
;MSGNEILKRVRRQAAEVQIEAYFNPVGAYGHGPGAPVGIWNCQQGVPGRGECPIADNCCYALELCVAKQVSEWSKTLTLNLEETVAILGGKMQFLADRQSEFYLI
;
A
#
# COMPACT_ATOMS: atom_id res chain seq x y z
N MET A 1 -2.10 12.69 -9.04
CA MET A 1 -1.20 11.52 -9.21
C MET A 1 -2.09 10.29 -9.33
N SER A 2 -1.80 9.39 -10.27
CA SER A 2 -2.56 8.14 -10.45
C SER A 2 -2.10 7.04 -9.50
N GLY A 3 -2.91 6.00 -9.36
CA GLY A 3 -2.53 4.83 -8.56
C GLY A 3 -1.25 4.14 -9.06
N ASN A 4 -1.08 4.03 -10.38
CA ASN A 4 0.11 3.46 -11.01
C ASN A 4 1.35 4.34 -10.83
N GLU A 5 1.21 5.66 -10.80
CA GLU A 5 2.31 6.56 -10.46
C GLU A 5 2.77 6.38 -9.01
N ILE A 6 1.83 6.22 -8.07
CA ILE A 6 2.16 5.94 -6.67
C ILE A 6 2.83 4.59 -6.53
N LEU A 7 2.31 3.54 -7.17
CA LEU A 7 2.89 2.20 -7.13
C LEU A 7 4.35 2.22 -7.58
N LYS A 8 4.63 2.91 -8.70
CA LYS A 8 6.00 3.08 -9.20
C LYS A 8 6.90 3.81 -8.19
N ARG A 9 6.38 4.80 -7.46
CA ARG A 9 7.14 5.53 -6.43
C ARG A 9 7.42 4.64 -5.21
N VAL A 10 6.41 3.93 -4.70
CA VAL A 10 6.55 2.99 -3.57
C VAL A 10 7.62 1.94 -3.88
N ARG A 11 7.51 1.28 -5.04
CA ARG A 11 8.48 0.25 -5.46
C ARG A 11 9.88 0.80 -5.66
N ARG A 12 10.01 2.03 -6.17
CA ARG A 12 11.31 2.70 -6.30
C ARG A 12 11.93 3.02 -4.94
N GLN A 13 11.13 3.48 -3.98
CA GLN A 13 11.60 3.83 -2.65
C GLN A 13 12.04 2.59 -1.85
N ALA A 14 11.38 1.46 -2.05
CA ALA A 14 11.68 0.18 -1.39
C ALA A 14 12.50 -0.78 -2.28
N ALA A 15 13.36 -0.27 -3.17
CA ALA A 15 14.08 -1.08 -4.16
C ALA A 15 15.03 -2.13 -3.55
N GLU A 16 15.42 -1.97 -2.28
CA GLU A 16 16.30 -2.90 -1.56
C GLU A 16 15.57 -4.15 -1.05
N VAL A 17 14.23 -4.16 -1.09
CA VAL A 17 13.40 -5.27 -0.61
C VAL A 17 12.38 -5.68 -1.65
N GLN A 18 11.93 -6.93 -1.60
CA GLN A 18 10.79 -7.36 -2.41
C GLN A 18 9.52 -6.81 -1.75
N ILE A 19 9.06 -5.67 -2.24
CA ILE A 19 7.82 -5.02 -1.80
C ILE A 19 6.65 -5.39 -2.72
N GLU A 20 5.49 -5.61 -2.12
CA GLU A 20 4.18 -5.59 -2.76
C GLU A 20 3.34 -4.52 -2.11
N ALA A 21 2.66 -3.72 -2.92
CA ALA A 21 1.72 -2.70 -2.45
C ALA A 21 0.34 -3.02 -2.98
N TYR A 22 -0.65 -2.92 -2.10
CA TYR A 22 -2.06 -2.98 -2.46
C TYR A 22 -2.80 -1.93 -1.67
N PHE A 23 -3.03 -0.76 -2.28
CA PHE A 23 -3.87 0.25 -1.65
C PHE A 23 -5.20 0.32 -2.38
N ASN A 24 -6.31 0.25 -1.65
CA ASN A 24 -7.64 0.41 -2.19
C ASN A 24 -8.47 1.40 -1.37
N PRO A 25 -9.43 2.08 -2.00
CA PRO A 25 -10.38 2.91 -1.28
C PRO A 25 -11.14 2.07 -0.22
N VAL A 26 -11.42 2.70 0.92
CA VAL A 26 -12.24 2.14 2.00
C VAL A 26 -13.29 3.16 2.45
N GLY A 27 -14.36 2.67 3.08
CA GLY A 27 -15.45 3.49 3.58
C GLY A 27 -16.66 2.61 3.91
N ALA A 28 -17.81 2.89 3.29
CA ALA A 28 -18.99 2.03 3.40
C ALA A 28 -18.77 0.60 2.87
N TYR A 29 -17.78 0.41 1.99
CA TYR A 29 -17.34 -0.88 1.48
C TYR A 29 -15.87 -1.11 1.87
N GLY A 30 -15.52 -2.33 2.24
CA GLY A 30 -14.13 -2.71 2.56
C GLY A 30 -13.19 -2.62 1.35
N HIS A 31 -13.73 -2.74 0.13
CA HIS A 31 -13.04 -2.48 -1.13
C HIS A 31 -13.90 -1.53 -1.97
N GLY A 32 -13.73 -0.23 -1.73
CA GLY A 32 -14.51 0.83 -2.36
C GLY A 32 -14.12 1.12 -3.82
N PRO A 33 -14.97 1.86 -4.54
CA PRO A 33 -14.68 2.32 -5.89
C PRO A 33 -13.56 3.38 -5.88
N GLY A 34 -12.63 3.29 -6.82
CA GLY A 34 -11.54 4.25 -6.98
C GLY A 34 -10.27 3.60 -7.54
N ALA A 35 -9.19 4.39 -7.61
CA ALA A 35 -7.93 3.97 -8.22
C ALA A 35 -7.11 3.13 -7.25
N PRO A 36 -6.86 1.84 -7.51
CA PRO A 36 -5.98 1.05 -6.68
C PRO A 36 -4.51 1.44 -6.90
N VAL A 37 -3.68 1.26 -5.87
CA VAL A 37 -2.22 1.33 -5.98
C VAL A 37 -1.69 -0.09 -5.88
N GLY A 38 -1.49 -0.71 -7.05
CA GLY A 38 -1.21 -2.13 -7.12
C GLY A 38 -2.40 -3.00 -6.69
N ILE A 39 -2.24 -4.29 -6.90
CA ILE A 39 -3.03 -5.39 -6.32
C ILE A 39 -2.09 -6.59 -6.23
N TRP A 40 -2.42 -7.62 -5.44
CA TRP A 40 -1.53 -8.76 -5.17
C TRP A 40 -0.85 -9.34 -6.43
N ASN A 41 -1.56 -9.46 -7.55
CA ASN A 41 -1.03 -10.00 -8.81
C ASN A 41 -0.63 -8.94 -9.86
N CYS A 42 -0.73 -7.64 -9.57
CA CYS A 42 -0.41 -6.57 -10.54
C CYS A 42 0.50 -5.51 -9.94
N GLN A 43 1.73 -5.94 -9.62
CA GLN A 43 2.77 -5.08 -9.07
C GLN A 43 3.52 -4.21 -10.11
N GLN A 44 3.23 -4.39 -11.40
CA GLN A 44 3.76 -3.54 -12.49
C GLN A 44 2.80 -2.42 -12.91
N GLY A 45 1.66 -2.32 -12.23
CA GLY A 45 0.56 -1.41 -12.57
C GLY A 45 -0.74 -2.17 -12.78
N VAL A 46 -1.85 -1.50 -12.51
CA VAL A 46 -3.21 -2.01 -12.69
C VAL A 46 -3.81 -1.34 -13.92
N PRO A 47 -3.92 -2.01 -15.08
CA PRO A 47 -4.44 -1.39 -16.30
C PRO A 47 -5.90 -0.92 -16.16
N GLY A 48 -6.20 0.22 -16.76
CA GLY A 48 -7.47 0.94 -16.66
C GLY A 48 -7.68 1.64 -15.31
N ARG A 49 -7.72 0.86 -14.22
CA ARG A 49 -8.09 1.38 -12.89
C ARG A 49 -6.96 2.15 -12.20
N GLY A 50 -5.72 1.70 -12.36
CA GLY A 50 -4.56 2.33 -11.72
C GLY A 50 -4.15 3.64 -12.40
N GLU A 51 -4.59 3.91 -13.62
CA GLU A 51 -4.39 5.17 -14.32
C GLU A 51 -5.33 6.27 -13.81
N CYS A 52 -6.43 5.90 -13.15
CA CYS A 52 -7.33 6.86 -12.53
C CYS A 52 -6.59 7.68 -11.45
N PRO A 53 -6.90 8.98 -11.30
CA PRO A 53 -6.34 9.80 -10.24
C PRO A 53 -6.83 9.30 -8.87
N ILE A 54 -5.97 9.42 -7.86
CA ILE A 54 -6.42 9.31 -6.46
C ILE A 54 -7.34 10.50 -6.16
N ALA A 55 -8.54 10.21 -5.67
CA ALA A 55 -9.50 11.22 -5.27
C ALA A 55 -9.06 11.90 -3.96
N ASP A 56 -9.43 13.17 -3.79
CA ASP A 56 -9.33 13.86 -2.50
C ASP A 56 -10.58 13.58 -1.65
N ASN A 57 -10.50 13.83 -0.35
CA ASN A 57 -11.58 13.56 0.62
C ASN A 57 -12.05 12.10 0.63
N CYS A 58 -11.10 11.17 0.59
CA CYS A 58 -11.38 9.74 0.66
C CYS A 58 -10.38 9.00 1.56
N CYS A 59 -10.71 7.78 1.94
CA CYS A 59 -9.85 6.92 2.75
C CYS A 59 -9.35 5.73 1.92
N TYR A 60 -8.14 5.25 2.25
CA TYR A 60 -7.53 4.07 1.66
C TYR A 60 -7.04 3.13 2.76
N ALA A 61 -7.15 1.82 2.51
CA ALA A 61 -6.31 0.83 3.17
C ALA A 61 -4.90 0.93 2.56
N LEU A 62 -3.90 1.21 3.37
CA LEU A 62 -2.49 1.26 2.98
C LEU A 62 -1.85 -0.09 3.33
N GLU A 63 -1.94 -1.07 2.43
CA GLU A 63 -1.39 -2.42 2.65
C GLU A 63 -0.03 -2.59 1.96
N LEU A 64 0.99 -2.86 2.77
CA LEU A 64 2.35 -3.14 2.33
C LEU A 64 2.78 -4.52 2.79
N CYS A 65 3.38 -5.27 1.88
CA CYS A 65 3.99 -6.57 2.15
C CYS A 65 5.46 -6.53 1.73
N VAL A 66 6.36 -6.85 2.65
CA VAL A 66 7.79 -7.04 2.34
C VAL A 66 8.15 -8.50 2.50
N ALA A 67 8.80 -9.09 1.50
CA ALA A 67 9.46 -10.37 1.60
C ALA A 67 10.99 -10.19 1.71
N LYS A 68 11.61 -10.87 2.68
CA LYS A 68 13.06 -10.87 2.87
C LYS A 68 13.57 -12.25 3.29
N GLN A 69 14.65 -12.70 2.66
CA GLN A 69 15.37 -13.90 3.06
C GLN A 69 16.09 -13.66 4.40
N VAL A 70 15.85 -14.54 5.37
CA VAL A 70 16.56 -14.59 6.65
C VAL A 70 17.47 -15.80 6.61
N SER A 71 18.77 -15.54 6.47
CA SER A 71 19.79 -16.57 6.23
C SER A 71 19.92 -17.52 7.42
N GLU A 72 19.86 -16.99 8.63
CA GLU A 72 19.96 -17.72 9.89
C GLU A 72 18.85 -18.78 10.06
N TRP A 73 17.71 -18.56 9.39
CA TRP A 73 16.56 -19.45 9.47
C TRP A 73 16.36 -20.27 8.19
N SER A 74 17.20 -20.06 7.18
CA SER A 74 17.05 -20.65 5.83
C SER A 74 15.63 -20.49 5.27
N LYS A 75 14.99 -19.35 5.56
CA LYS A 75 13.59 -19.06 5.18
C LYS A 75 13.39 -17.62 4.73
N THR A 76 12.50 -17.42 3.76
CA THR A 76 11.95 -16.10 3.46
C THR A 76 10.84 -15.80 4.44
N LEU A 77 10.92 -14.64 5.08
CA LEU A 77 9.84 -14.10 5.89
C LEU A 77 9.10 -13.03 5.12
N THR A 78 7.79 -12.99 5.31
CA THR A 78 6.93 -11.90 4.86
C THR A 78 6.43 -11.12 6.07
N LEU A 79 6.47 -9.80 5.96
CA LEU A 79 5.86 -8.89 6.93
C LEU A 79 4.83 -8.03 6.21
N ASN A 80 3.61 -8.08 6.72
CA ASN A 80 2.49 -7.29 6.22
C ASN A 80 2.14 -6.21 7.25
N LEU A 81 1.86 -5.01 6.77
CA LEU A 81 1.30 -3.94 7.59
C LEU A 81 0.19 -3.25 6.78
N GLU A 82 -0.96 -3.09 7.41
CA GLU A 82 -2.10 -2.36 6.89
C GLU A 82 -2.47 -1.24 7.86
N GLU A 83 -2.59 -0.02 7.34
CA GLU A 83 -3.04 1.14 8.10
C GLU A 83 -4.08 1.92 7.29
N THR A 84 -5.10 2.49 7.95
CA THR A 84 -6.05 3.36 7.25
C THR A 84 -5.50 4.78 7.15
N VAL A 85 -5.50 5.32 5.93
CA VAL A 85 -5.08 6.69 5.64
C VAL A 85 -6.20 7.48 4.97
N ALA A 86 -6.27 8.78 5.23
CA ALA A 86 -7.12 9.73 4.50
C ALA A 86 -6.29 10.55 3.52
N ILE A 87 -6.89 10.87 2.38
CA ILE A 87 -6.38 11.84 1.41
C ILE A 87 -7.19 13.13 1.60
N LEU A 88 -6.54 14.18 2.10
CA LEU A 88 -7.15 15.47 2.40
C LEU A 88 -6.28 16.61 1.85
N GLY A 89 -6.86 17.50 1.04
CA GLY A 89 -6.12 18.58 0.40
C GLY A 89 -4.98 18.07 -0.48
N GLY A 90 -5.15 16.90 -1.09
CA GLY A 90 -4.13 16.23 -1.90
C GLY A 90 -2.95 15.66 -1.10
N LYS A 91 -3.07 15.54 0.23
CA LYS A 91 -2.05 14.96 1.11
C LYS A 91 -2.57 13.73 1.82
N MET A 92 -1.71 12.74 2.01
CA MET A 92 -2.00 11.56 2.81
C MET A 92 -1.80 11.86 4.30
N GLN A 93 -2.71 11.38 5.14
CA GLN A 93 -2.65 11.47 6.60
C GLN A 93 -3.07 10.12 7.19
N PHE A 94 -2.36 9.63 8.20
CA PHE A 94 -2.81 8.46 8.97
C PHE A 94 -4.03 8.84 9.81
N LEU A 95 -5.05 7.97 9.85
CA LEU A 95 -6.24 8.22 10.67
C LEU A 95 -6.05 7.85 12.15
N ALA A 96 -5.09 6.97 12.42
CA ALA A 96 -4.64 6.59 13.75
C ALA A 96 -3.14 6.84 13.88
N ASP A 97 -2.59 6.58 15.06
CA ASP A 97 -1.14 6.58 15.25
C ASP A 97 -0.49 5.48 14.40
N ARG A 98 0.66 5.80 13.82
CA ARG A 98 1.39 4.88 12.96
C ARG A 98 2.08 3.80 13.80
N GLN A 99 1.87 2.53 13.44
CA GLN A 99 2.64 1.44 14.04
C GLN A 99 4.11 1.54 13.59
N SER A 100 4.99 1.85 14.53
CA SER A 100 6.43 2.02 14.30
C SER A 100 7.30 0.98 15.01
N GLU A 101 6.68 0.19 15.89
CA GLU A 101 7.34 -0.85 16.68
C GLU A 101 6.54 -2.16 16.61
N PHE A 102 7.20 -3.27 16.96
CA PHE A 102 6.52 -4.56 17.06
C PHE A 102 5.68 -4.62 18.34
N TYR A 103 4.46 -5.12 18.20
CA TYR A 103 3.67 -5.55 19.34
C TYR A 103 4.02 -7.01 19.67
N LEU A 104 4.76 -7.23 20.76
CA LEU A 104 5.23 -8.54 21.19
C LEU A 104 4.33 -9.05 22.34
N ILE A 105 3.90 -10.32 22.27
CA ILE A 105 3.05 -10.99 23.26
C ILE A 105 3.80 -12.18 23.86
#